data_AF-A0A436DWL8-F1
#
_entry.id   AF-A0A436DWL8-F1
#
_cell.length_a   1.000
_cell.length_b   1.000
_cell.length_c   1.000
_cell.angle_alpha   90.00
_cell.angle_beta   90.00
_cell.angle_gamma   90.00
#
_symmetry.space_group_name_H-M   'P 1'
#
loop_
_entity.id
_entity.type
_entity.pdbx_description
1 polymer ?
#
loop_
_entity_poly.entity_id
_entity_poly.type
_entity_poly.pdbx_seq_one_letter_code
_entity_poly.pdbx_strand_id
1 'polypeptide(L)'
;RLASVTGDLELQERAWQVAEHAAGRAAHQAYGQAGIVNACALAIEPLKLVIVDALDDPKLVPVANRSPDPRRVDIVLPIGTGTNRPLLPGGILPPTNEAGAWLCTGQVCLPVVTDAEELERLLRGL
;
A
#
# COMPACT_ATOMS: atom_id res chain seq x y z
N ARG A 1 2.33 -6.12 -6.73
CA ARG A 1 2.57 -6.20 -5.26
C ARG A 1 4.02 -5.91 -4.89
N LEU A 2 5.02 -6.66 -5.40
CA LEU A 2 6.42 -6.37 -5.05
C LEU A 2 6.82 -4.92 -5.36
N ALA A 3 6.49 -4.41 -6.55
CA ALA A 3 6.69 -2.99 -6.91
C ALA A 3 6.12 -2.01 -5.87
N SER A 4 4.89 -2.28 -5.39
CA SER A 4 4.22 -1.46 -4.38
C SER A 4 4.98 -1.48 -3.04
N VAL A 5 5.43 -2.67 -2.62
CA VAL A 5 6.18 -2.87 -1.37
C VAL A 5 7.51 -2.13 -1.41
N THR A 6 8.27 -2.28 -2.50
CA THR A 6 9.62 -1.71 -2.59
C THR A 6 9.61 -0.22 -2.91
N GLY A 7 8.54 0.30 -3.52
CA GLY A 7 8.51 1.68 -4.01
C GLY A 7 9.50 1.91 -5.17
N ASP A 8 9.96 0.85 -5.82
CA ASP A 8 10.92 0.90 -6.92
C ASP A 8 10.21 1.30 -8.23
N LEU A 9 10.65 2.42 -8.80
CA LEU A 9 10.05 3.00 -10.01
C LEU A 9 10.24 2.12 -11.25
N GLU A 10 11.41 1.50 -11.41
CA GLU A 10 11.68 0.64 -12.56
C GLU A 10 10.84 -0.64 -12.46
N LEU A 11 10.72 -1.18 -11.25
CA LEU A 11 9.87 -2.34 -11.00
C LEU A 11 8.39 -2.02 -11.21
N GLN A 12 7.96 -0.79 -10.89
CA GLN A 12 6.60 -0.32 -11.15
C GLN A 12 6.30 -0.20 -12.64
N GLU A 13 7.19 0.39 -13.44
CA GLU A 13 7.04 0.50 -14.89
C GLU A 13 6.90 -0.88 -15.54
N ARG A 14 7.76 -1.84 -15.14
CA ARG A 14 7.66 -3.22 -15.64
C ARG A 14 6.35 -3.89 -15.23
N ALA A 15 5.88 -3.66 -14.00
CA ALA A 15 4.62 -4.21 -13.52
C ALA A 15 3.42 -3.64 -14.30
N TRP A 16 3.48 -2.36 -14.66
CA TRP A 16 2.48 -1.69 -15.50
C TRP A 16 2.34 -2.36 -16.86
N GLN A 17 3.44 -2.50 -17.59
CA GLN A 17 3.44 -3.11 -18.94
C GLN A 17 2.88 -4.54 -18.93
N VAL A 18 3.29 -5.35 -17.94
CA VAL A 18 2.78 -6.72 -17.80
C VAL A 18 1.28 -6.74 -17.49
N ALA A 19 0.81 -5.83 -16.63
CA ALA A 19 -0.60 -5.71 -16.28
C ALA A 19 -1.46 -5.29 -17.47
N GLU A 20 -1.04 -4.31 -18.27
CA GLU A 20 -1.76 -3.89 -19.48
C GLU A 20 -1.96 -5.06 -20.45
N HIS A 21 -0.90 -5.83 -20.72
CA HIS A 21 -1.00 -7.01 -21.57
C HIS A 21 -1.93 -8.08 -20.98
N ALA A 22 -1.94 -8.25 -19.66
CA ALA A 22 -2.81 -9.20 -18.99
C ALA A 22 -4.29 -8.76 -19.01
N ALA A 23 -4.58 -7.47 -18.79
CA ALA A 23 -5.92 -6.89 -18.89
C ALA A 23 -6.56 -7.15 -20.26
N GLY A 24 -5.81 -6.95 -21.35
CA GLY A 24 -6.30 -7.23 -22.71
C GLY A 24 -6.70 -8.70 -22.91
N ARG A 25 -5.96 -9.64 -22.29
CA ARG A 25 -6.30 -11.07 -22.31
C ARG A 25 -7.50 -11.40 -21.43
N ALA A 26 -7.63 -10.73 -20.28
CA ALA A 26 -8.71 -10.97 -19.33
C ALA A 26 -10.10 -10.71 -19.91
N ALA A 27 -10.22 -9.69 -20.77
CA ALA A 27 -11.48 -9.36 -21.45
C ALA A 27 -12.07 -10.53 -22.27
N HIS A 28 -11.25 -11.52 -22.64
CA HIS A 28 -11.61 -12.61 -23.55
C HIS A 28 -11.62 -14.00 -22.89
N GLN A 29 -11.49 -14.11 -21.56
CA GLN A 29 -11.42 -15.40 -20.87
C GLN A 29 -12.65 -15.66 -19.98
N ALA A 30 -13.23 -16.85 -20.10
CA ALA A 30 -14.48 -17.23 -19.41
C ALA A 30 -14.33 -17.48 -17.89
N TYR A 31 -13.12 -17.83 -17.41
CA TYR A 31 -12.85 -18.14 -16.00
C TYR A 31 -11.47 -17.63 -15.58
N GLY A 32 -11.28 -17.30 -14.30
CA GLY A 32 -9.99 -16.88 -13.74
C GLY A 32 -9.69 -15.37 -13.76
N GLN A 33 -10.67 -14.53 -14.14
CA GLN A 33 -10.46 -13.09 -14.33
C GLN A 33 -10.10 -12.32 -13.07
N ALA A 34 -10.61 -12.75 -11.91
CA ALA A 34 -10.46 -12.00 -10.66
C ALA A 34 -9.00 -11.72 -10.31
N GLY A 35 -8.10 -12.70 -10.52
CA GLY A 35 -6.67 -12.52 -10.26
C GLY A 35 -6.02 -11.52 -11.22
N ILE A 36 -6.36 -11.58 -12.50
CA ILE A 36 -5.82 -10.67 -13.52
C ILE A 36 -6.35 -9.26 -13.30
N VAL A 37 -7.67 -9.10 -13.10
CA VAL A 37 -8.31 -7.80 -12.85
C VAL A 37 -7.72 -7.14 -11.59
N ASN A 38 -7.57 -7.90 -10.50
CA ASN A 38 -6.96 -7.37 -9.29
C ASN A 38 -5.48 -6.98 -9.49
N ALA A 39 -4.71 -7.79 -10.23
CA ALA A 39 -3.33 -7.45 -10.57
C ALA A 39 -3.24 -6.17 -11.43
N CYS A 40 -4.19 -5.97 -12.34
CA CYS A 40 -4.28 -4.77 -13.15
C CYS A 40 -4.68 -3.56 -12.32
N ALA A 41 -5.66 -3.68 -11.43
CA ALA A 41 -6.04 -2.61 -10.50
C ALA A 41 -4.83 -2.19 -9.63
N LEU A 42 -4.06 -3.16 -9.12
CA LEU A 42 -2.85 -2.91 -8.34
C LEU A 42 -1.72 -2.21 -9.13
N ALA A 43 -1.66 -2.41 -10.44
CA ALA A 43 -0.69 -1.74 -11.30
C ALA A 43 -1.15 -0.34 -11.66
N ILE A 44 -2.45 -0.18 -11.98
CA ILE A 44 -3.08 1.08 -12.39
C ILE A 44 -3.07 2.09 -11.24
N GLU A 45 -3.49 1.65 -10.07
CA GLU A 45 -3.64 2.49 -8.89
C GLU A 45 -3.04 1.75 -7.69
N PRO A 46 -1.70 1.73 -7.56
CA PRO A 46 -1.06 1.02 -6.46
C PRO A 46 -1.38 1.76 -5.17
N LEU A 47 -2.12 1.08 -4.28
CA LEU A 47 -2.50 1.59 -2.97
C LEU A 47 -1.61 0.92 -1.91
N LYS A 48 -0.86 1.73 -1.16
CA LYS A 48 0.06 1.27 -0.11
C LYS A 48 -0.25 1.99 1.19
N LEU A 49 -0.28 1.26 2.29
CA LEU A 49 -0.39 1.81 3.63
C LEU A 49 0.83 1.37 4.43
N VAL A 50 1.74 2.30 4.74
CA VAL A 50 2.82 2.04 5.69
C VAL A 50 2.37 2.50 7.07
N ILE A 51 2.47 1.64 8.07
CA ILE A 51 2.07 1.94 9.45
C ILE A 51 3.29 1.74 10.34
N VAL A 52 3.67 2.79 11.06
CA VAL A 52 4.58 2.71 12.20
C VAL A 52 3.72 2.75 13.46
N ASP A 53 3.88 1.79 14.35
CA ASP A 53 3.07 1.69 15.57
C ASP A 53 3.83 1.02 16.72
N ALA A 54 3.30 1.15 17.94
CA ALA A 54 3.84 0.44 19.10
C ALA A 54 3.42 -1.05 19.06
N LEU A 55 4.27 -1.93 19.57
CA LEU A 55 3.98 -3.37 19.59
C LEU A 55 3.09 -3.79 20.76
N ASP A 56 3.24 -3.13 21.90
CA ASP A 56 2.56 -3.40 23.16
C ASP A 56 1.20 -2.69 23.25
N ASP A 57 1.07 -1.50 22.68
CA ASP A 57 -0.17 -0.72 22.60
C ASP A 57 -0.40 -0.15 21.18
N PRO A 58 -0.72 -0.99 20.18
CA PRO A 58 -0.89 -0.55 18.80
C PRO A 58 -2.18 0.26 18.63
N LYS A 59 -2.07 1.47 18.06
CA LYS A 59 -3.20 2.39 17.88
C LYS A 59 -3.75 2.43 16.45
N LEU A 60 -2.88 2.31 15.46
CA LEU A 60 -3.18 2.46 14.04
C LEU A 60 -3.36 1.10 13.33
N VAL A 61 -2.59 0.08 13.71
CA VAL A 61 -2.70 -1.27 13.13
C VAL A 61 -4.11 -1.87 13.27
N PRO A 62 -4.79 -1.77 14.44
CA PRO A 62 -6.15 -2.30 14.57
C PRO A 62 -7.16 -1.62 13.65
N VAL A 63 -6.96 -0.34 13.31
CA VAL A 63 -7.82 0.42 12.40
C VAL A 63 -7.72 -0.14 10.99
N ALA A 64 -6.49 -0.38 10.50
CA ALA A 64 -6.26 -0.95 9.18
C ALA A 64 -6.85 -2.36 9.04
N ASN A 65 -6.70 -3.20 10.07
CA ASN A 65 -7.26 -4.56 10.10
C ASN A 65 -8.79 -4.60 10.04
N ARG A 66 -9.48 -3.58 10.60
CA ARG A 66 -10.95 -3.46 10.53
C ARG A 66 -11.44 -2.91 9.19
N SER A 67 -10.56 -2.37 8.36
CA SER A 67 -10.87 -1.77 7.05
C SER A 67 -10.01 -2.40 5.95
N PRO A 68 -10.17 -3.71 5.65
CA PRO A 68 -9.36 -4.40 4.65
C PRO A 68 -9.74 -3.94 3.23
N ASP A 69 -8.73 -3.61 2.42
CA ASP A 69 -8.90 -3.39 0.97
C ASP A 69 -7.98 -4.38 0.21
N PRO A 70 -8.53 -5.26 -0.65
CA PRO A 70 -7.73 -6.24 -1.40
C PRO A 70 -6.70 -5.62 -2.38
N ARG A 71 -6.91 -4.36 -2.77
CA ARG A 71 -6.01 -3.54 -3.61
C ARG A 71 -4.92 -2.85 -2.76
N ARG A 72 -5.07 -2.81 -1.44
CA ARG A 72 -4.10 -2.15 -0.55
C ARG A 72 -3.02 -3.13 -0.10
N VAL A 73 -1.78 -2.66 -0.08
CA VAL A 73 -0.66 -3.37 0.54
C VAL A 73 -0.31 -2.68 1.85
N ASP A 74 -0.57 -3.38 2.95
CA ASP A 74 -0.29 -2.89 4.30
C ASP A 74 1.11 -3.37 4.73
N ILE A 75 1.95 -2.43 5.16
CA ILE A 75 3.29 -2.70 5.68
C ILE A 75 3.37 -2.13 7.08
N VAL A 76 3.52 -3.00 8.08
CA VAL A 76 3.58 -2.62 9.49
C VAL A 76 5.01 -2.66 9.99
N LEU A 77 5.42 -1.61 10.69
CA LEU A 77 6.74 -1.44 11.29
C LEU A 77 6.58 -1.08 12.77
N PRO A 78 7.36 -1.71 13.67
CA PRO A 78 7.48 -1.20 15.02
C PRO A 78 8.11 0.19 15.07
N ILE A 79 7.69 1.02 16.03
CA ILE A 79 8.46 2.20 16.45
C ILE A 79 9.89 1.77 16.80
N GLY A 80 10.87 2.55 16.36
CA GLY A 80 12.30 2.29 16.53
C GLY A 80 12.93 1.41 15.45
N THR A 81 12.17 0.99 14.42
CA THR A 81 12.74 0.19 13.32
C THR A 81 13.81 0.97 12.57
N GLY A 82 15.07 0.49 12.64
CA GLY A 82 16.23 1.14 12.03
C GLY A 82 16.60 0.63 10.63
N THR A 83 16.33 -0.64 10.33
CA THR A 83 16.72 -1.31 9.07
C THR A 83 15.49 -1.90 8.36
N ASN A 84 15.64 -2.23 7.07
CA ASN A 84 14.60 -2.86 6.25
C ASN A 84 13.27 -2.07 6.21
N ARG A 85 13.36 -0.74 6.24
CA ARG A 85 12.21 0.16 6.13
C ARG A 85 11.74 0.22 4.67
N PRO A 86 10.44 0.14 4.39
CA PRO A 86 9.89 0.32 3.06
C PRO A 86 10.14 1.76 2.59
N LEU A 87 10.36 1.92 1.28
CA LEU A 87 10.42 3.25 0.69
C LEU A 87 8.98 3.76 0.48
N LEU A 88 8.76 5.00 0.84
CA LEU A 88 7.68 5.80 0.28
C LEU A 88 8.06 6.21 -1.16
N PRO A 89 7.08 6.55 -2.02
CA PRO A 89 7.35 7.16 -3.31
C PRO A 89 8.39 8.29 -3.22
N GLY A 90 9.24 8.39 -4.23
CA GLY A 90 10.38 9.32 -4.23
C GLY A 90 11.60 8.85 -3.42
N GLY A 91 11.60 7.61 -2.92
CA GLY A 91 12.75 7.03 -2.20
C GLY A 91 12.89 7.51 -0.75
N ILE A 92 11.81 8.05 -0.18
CA ILE A 92 11.81 8.59 1.19
C ILE A 92 11.60 7.45 2.18
N LEU A 93 12.37 7.45 3.28
CA LEU A 93 12.15 6.53 4.39
C LEU A 93 11.17 7.15 5.39
N PRO A 94 10.09 6.44 5.78
CA PRO A 94 9.19 6.93 6.81
C PRO A 94 9.96 7.06 8.13
N PRO A 95 9.75 8.15 8.90
CA PRO A 95 10.26 8.25 10.25
C PRO A 95 9.63 7.15 11.13
N THR A 96 10.42 6.54 12.00
CA THR A 96 10.00 5.42 12.86
C THR A 96 10.09 5.76 14.35
N ASN A 97 10.32 7.03 14.71
CA ASN A 97 10.45 7.49 16.09
C ASN A 97 9.09 7.64 16.81
N GLU A 98 7.99 7.70 16.07
CA GLU A 98 6.64 7.87 16.59
C GLU A 98 5.63 7.12 15.71
N ALA A 99 4.42 6.93 16.25
CA ALA A 99 3.34 6.29 15.50
C ALA A 99 2.89 7.17 14.34
N GLY A 100 2.64 6.56 13.19
CA GLY A 100 2.19 7.27 11.99
C GLY A 100 1.78 6.32 10.89
N ALA A 101 0.82 6.76 10.07
CA ALA A 101 0.36 6.04 8.89
C ALA A 101 0.55 6.89 7.63
N TRP A 102 1.15 6.30 6.61
CA TRP A 102 1.34 6.88 5.28
C TRP A 102 0.52 6.09 4.27
N LEU A 103 -0.59 6.68 3.85
CA LEU A 103 -1.43 6.15 2.78
C LEU A 103 -0.95 6.77 1.45
N CYS A 104 -0.50 5.91 0.55
CA CYS A 104 0.06 6.29 -0.74
C CYS A 104 -0.72 5.67 -1.88
N THR A 105 -0.99 6.48 -2.89
CA THR A 105 -1.64 6.09 -4.14
C THR A 105 -0.74 6.49 -5.30
N GLY A 106 -0.32 5.53 -6.12
CA GLY A 106 0.62 5.83 -7.20
C GLY A 106 1.98 6.31 -6.65
N GLN A 107 2.35 7.52 -7.04
CA GLN A 107 3.61 8.18 -6.67
C GLN A 107 3.47 9.22 -5.55
N VAL A 108 2.30 9.30 -4.91
CA VAL A 108 2.01 10.33 -3.91
C VAL A 108 1.56 9.68 -2.61
N CYS A 109 2.03 10.19 -1.48
CA CYS A 109 1.47 9.88 -0.17
C CYS A 109 0.70 11.07 0.36
N LEU A 110 -0.39 10.78 1.06
CA LEU A 110 -1.05 11.76 1.91
C LEU A 110 -0.13 12.16 3.08
N PRO A 111 -0.41 13.31 3.73
CA PRO A 111 0.24 13.66 4.99
C PRO A 111 0.15 12.51 6.00
N VAL A 112 1.15 12.42 6.88
CA VAL A 112 1.16 11.40 7.93
C VAL A 112 -0.08 11.53 8.82
N VAL A 113 -0.71 10.40 9.09
CA VAL A 113 -1.88 10.32 9.98
C VAL A 113 -1.43 9.68 11.28
N THR A 114 -1.59 10.41 12.39
CA THR A 114 -1.18 9.94 13.73
C THR A 114 -2.38 9.57 14.60
N ASP A 115 -3.59 9.93 14.19
CA ASP A 115 -4.84 9.69 14.90
C ASP A 115 -5.61 8.49 14.32
N ALA A 116 -6.18 7.68 15.21
CA ALA A 116 -6.88 6.46 14.83
C ALA A 116 -8.24 6.73 14.15
N GLU A 117 -8.97 7.76 14.59
CA GLU A 117 -10.27 8.12 14.01
C GLU A 117 -10.08 8.76 12.62
N GLU A 118 -9.06 9.59 12.47
CA GLU A 118 -8.67 10.15 11.18
C GLU A 118 -8.29 9.06 10.18
N LEU A 119 -7.49 8.08 10.61
CA LEU A 119 -7.12 6.94 9.78
C LEU A 119 -8.37 6.13 9.38
N GLU A 120 -9.27 5.85 10.32
CA GLU A 120 -10.50 5.11 10.03
C GLU A 120 -11.36 5.81 8.98
N ARG A 121 -11.53 7.13 9.11
CA ARG A 121 -12.28 7.94 8.15
C ARG A 121 -11.64 7.90 6.76
N LEU A 122 -10.31 7.98 6.68
CA LEU A 122 -9.59 7.85 5.42
C LEU A 122 -9.77 6.47 4.79
N LEU A 123 -9.65 5.39 5.56
CA LEU A 123 -9.73 4.03 5.04
C LEU A 123 -11.15 3.61 4.64
N ARG A 124 -12.18 4.20 5.24
CA ARG A 124 -13.60 3.98 4.87
C ARG A 124 -14.07 4.82 3.68
N GLY A 125 -13.36 5.91 3.37
CA GLY A 125 -13.69 6.80 2.26
C GLY A 125 -13.03 6.42 0.92
N LEU A 126 -12.16 5.40 0.93
CA LEU A 126 -11.46 4.85 -0.23
C LEU A 126 -12.30 3.87 -1.06
#